data_AF-A0A1N7QRS9-F1
#
_entry.id   AF-A0A1N7QRS9-F1
#
_cell.length_a   1.000
_cell.length_b   1.000
_cell.length_c   1.000
_cell.angle_alpha   90.00
_cell.angle_beta   90.00
_cell.angle_gamma   90.00
#
_symmetry.space_group_name_H-M   'P 1'
#
loop_
_entity.id
_entity.type
_entity.pdbx_description
1 polymer ?
#
loop_
_entity_poly.entity_id
_entity_poly.type
_entity_poly.pdbx_seq_one_letter_code
_entity_poly.pdbx_strand_id
1 'polypeptide(L)'
;MEDFEEMEMPTPCSCGEWFDLTDGFASLPDIQTTVCEECHDLQLEIEGLKEEIEELENDIANGYNKRENKKQLNCSKKDLKKLEDKYISRVSGF
;
A
#
# COMPACT_ATOMS: atom_id res chain seq x y z
N MET A 1 -19.93 19.53 34.15
CA MET A 1 -19.26 19.82 32.87
C MET A 1 -19.63 18.63 32.02
N GLU A 2 -20.50 18.83 31.03
CA GLU A 2 -20.88 17.72 30.14
C GLU A 2 -19.60 17.37 29.38
N ASP A 3 -19.06 16.19 29.66
CA ASP A 3 -17.99 15.60 28.85
C ASP A 3 -18.57 15.41 27.45
N PHE A 4 -18.28 16.37 26.57
CA PHE A 4 -18.32 16.19 25.13
C PHE A 4 -17.21 15.19 24.78
N GLU A 5 -17.39 13.93 25.17
CA GLU A 5 -16.67 12.83 24.53
C GLU A 5 -17.03 12.93 23.05
N GLU A 6 -16.01 13.26 22.28
CA GLU A 6 -15.96 13.39 20.84
C GLU A 6 -16.83 12.30 20.20
N MET A 7 -18.01 12.67 19.67
CA MET A 7 -18.83 11.75 18.88
C MET A 7 -18.13 11.57 17.52
N GLU A 8 -16.97 10.92 17.53
CA GLU A 8 -16.25 10.55 16.33
C GLU A 8 -17.13 9.59 15.54
N MET A 9 -17.53 10.02 14.34
CA MET A 9 -18.27 9.16 13.44
C MET A 9 -17.27 8.23 12.76
N PRO A 10 -17.46 6.91 12.85
CA PRO A 10 -16.57 5.98 12.17
C PRO A 10 -16.68 6.22 10.66
N THR A 11 -15.52 6.17 10.00
CA THR A 11 -15.35 6.39 8.57
C THR A 11 -15.24 5.04 7.86
N PRO A 12 -15.95 4.83 6.74
CA PRO A 12 -15.82 3.61 5.97
C PRO A 12 -14.54 3.64 5.12
N CYS A 13 -13.78 2.55 5.12
CA CYS A 13 -12.66 2.33 4.22
C CYS A 13 -13.14 1.64 2.94
N SER A 14 -12.38 1.76 1.84
CA SER A 14 -12.63 1.02 0.59
C SER A 14 -12.49 -0.50 0.73
N CYS A 15 -11.84 -1.00 1.80
CA CYS A 15 -11.85 -2.41 2.17
C CYS A 15 -13.09 -2.82 2.98
N GLY A 16 -14.02 -1.89 3.16
CA GLY A 16 -15.29 -1.97 3.88
C GLY A 16 -15.24 -2.30 5.36
N GLU A 17 -14.06 -2.16 5.96
CA GLU A 17 -13.94 -1.92 7.40
C GLU A 17 -14.28 -0.47 7.74
N TRP A 18 -14.71 -0.27 8.99
CA TRP A 18 -14.96 1.05 9.56
C TRP A 18 -13.83 1.37 10.54
N PHE A 19 -13.32 2.58 10.50
CA PHE A 19 -12.20 3.05 11.33
C PHE A 19 -12.46 4.48 11.79
N ASP A 20 -11.80 4.93 12.87
CA ASP A 20 -11.93 6.30 13.33
C ASP A 20 -11.14 7.25 12.42
N LEU A 21 -11.73 8.40 12.06
CA LEU A 21 -11.12 9.30 11.07
C LEU A 21 -9.71 9.76 11.48
N THR A 22 -9.47 9.86 12.78
CA THR A 22 -8.21 10.21 13.42
C THR A 22 -7.12 9.16 13.21
N ASP A 23 -7.50 7.89 13.05
CA ASP A 23 -6.63 6.76 12.70
C ASP A 23 -6.53 6.54 11.18
N GLY A 24 -7.14 7.45 10.40
CA GLY A 24 -7.16 7.42 8.96
C GLY A 24 -5.92 7.98 8.31
N PHE A 25 -5.51 7.37 7.20
CA PHE A 25 -4.40 7.83 6.38
C PHE A 25 -4.87 8.22 4.99
N ALA A 26 -4.18 9.17 4.36
CA ALA A 26 -4.45 9.51 2.97
C ALA A 26 -4.03 8.35 2.05
N SER A 27 -4.91 8.00 1.12
CA SER A 27 -4.66 6.97 0.11
C SER A 27 -3.59 7.46 -0.88
N LEU A 28 -2.58 6.62 -1.17
CA LEU A 28 -1.50 6.97 -2.10
C LEU A 28 -1.99 7.14 -3.55
N PRO A 29 -2.89 6.27 -4.09
CA PRO A 29 -3.44 6.46 -5.44
C PRO A 29 -4.36 7.68 -5.57
N ASP A 30 -5.01 8.11 -4.49
CA ASP A 30 -5.94 9.25 -4.48
C ASP A 30 -5.97 9.92 -3.11
N ILE A 31 -5.24 11.03 -3.00
CA ILE A 31 -5.01 11.78 -1.75
C ILE A 31 -6.33 12.33 -1.17
N GLN A 32 -7.41 12.37 -1.96
CA GLN A 32 -8.73 12.83 -1.49
C GLN A 32 -9.50 11.76 -0.70
N THR A 33 -9.04 10.52 -0.71
CA THR A 33 -9.68 9.40 -0.02
C THR A 33 -8.88 9.02 1.23
N THR A 34 -9.57 8.90 2.37
CA THR A 34 -9.00 8.37 3.61
C THR A 34 -9.21 6.85 3.67
N VAL A 35 -8.17 6.11 4.05
CA VAL A 35 -8.18 4.66 4.21
C VAL A 35 -7.72 4.28 5.62
N CYS A 36 -8.08 3.08 6.06
CA CYS A 36 -7.57 2.54 7.32
C CYS A 36 -6.06 2.28 7.25
N GLU A 37 -5.43 2.21 8.42
CA GLU A 37 -4.00 1.90 8.59
C GLU A 37 -3.54 0.71 7.75
N GLU A 38 -4.24 -0.43 7.83
CA GLU A 38 -3.85 -1.63 7.09
C GLU A 38 -3.87 -1.44 5.56
N CYS A 39 -4.83 -0.66 5.04
CA CYS A 39 -4.87 -0.35 3.62
C CYS A 39 -3.74 0.61 3.23
N HIS A 40 -3.41 1.56 4.09
CA HIS A 40 -2.30 2.48 3.88
C HIS A 40 -0.94 1.75 3.90
N ASP A 41 -0.71 0.86 4.86
CA ASP A 41 0.50 0.06 4.97
C ASP A 41 0.72 -0.81 3.72
N LEU A 42 -0.35 -1.46 3.23
CA LEU A 42 -0.29 -2.22 1.98
C LEU A 42 0.07 -1.33 0.79
N GLN A 43 -0.49 -0.11 0.71
CA GLN A 43 -0.14 0.83 -0.34
C GLN A 43 1.34 1.26 -0.25
N LEU A 44 1.85 1.53 0.94
CA LEU A 44 3.26 1.88 1.17
C LEU A 44 4.20 0.74 0.79
N GLU A 45 3.89 -0.50 1.19
CA GLU A 45 4.69 -1.68 0.82
C GLU A 45 4.70 -1.91 -0.70
N ILE A 46 3.55 -1.72 -1.37
CA ILE A 46 3.44 -1.81 -2.83
C ILE A 46 4.32 -0.75 -3.50
N GLU A 47 4.27 0.49 -3.03
CA GLU A 47 5.06 1.58 -3.61
C GLU A 47 6.56 1.35 -3.40
N GLY A 48 6.99 0.95 -2.20
CA GLY A 48 8.38 0.63 -1.93
C GLY A 48 8.93 -0.49 -2.83
N LEU A 49 8.13 -1.52 -3.10
CA LEU A 49 8.52 -2.58 -4.03
C LEU A 49 8.57 -2.13 -5.49
N LYS A 50 7.72 -1.19 -5.91
CA LYS A 50 7.78 -0.61 -7.26
C LYS A 50 9.05 0.21 -7.44
N GLU A 51 9.43 1.01 -6.45
CA GLU A 51 10.68 1.76 -6.43
C GLU A 51 11.88 0.81 -6.52
N GLU A 52 11.92 -0.25 -5.69
CA GLU A 52 12.99 -1.26 -5.73
C GLU A 52 13.08 -1.93 -7.11
N ILE A 53 11.96 -2.26 -7.72
CA ILE A 53 11.90 -2.84 -9.08
C ILE A 53 12.49 -1.87 -10.11
N GLU A 54 12.15 -0.58 -10.03
CA GLU A 54 12.68 0.45 -10.92
C GLU A 54 14.20 0.60 -10.77
N GLU A 55 14.71 0.63 -9.54
CA GLU A 55 16.15 0.68 -9.27
C GLU A 55 16.86 -0.55 -9.86
N LEU A 56 16.33 -1.75 -9.62
CA LEU A 56 16.89 -3.00 -10.17
C LEU A 56 16.87 -3.02 -11.69
N GLU A 57 15.82 -2.51 -12.33
CA GLU A 57 15.72 -2.40 -13.80
C GLU A 57 16.76 -1.43 -14.35
N ASN A 58 16.93 -0.27 -13.70
CA ASN A 58 17.95 0.71 -14.04
C ASN A 58 19.37 0.13 -13.92
N ASP A 59 19.68 -0.58 -12.83
CA ASP A 59 20.97 -1.22 -12.66
C ASP A 59 21.25 -2.29 -13.72
N ILE A 60 20.25 -3.10 -14.07
CA ILE A 60 20.38 -4.11 -15.13
C ILE A 60 20.64 -3.43 -16.49
N ALA A 61 19.96 -2.31 -16.77
CA ALA A 61 20.14 -1.54 -17.99
C ALA A 61 21.55 -0.94 -18.07
N ASN A 62 22.03 -0.36 -16.96
CA ASN A 62 23.38 0.19 -16.83
C ASN A 62 24.49 -0.89 -16.76
N GLY A 63 24.09 -2.12 -16.44
CA GLY A 63 24.93 -3.30 -16.45
C GLY A 63 25.65 -3.64 -15.17
N TYR A 64 25.21 -3.06 -14.06
CA TYR A 64 25.60 -3.45 -12.71
C TYR A 64 24.97 -4.78 -12.32
N ASN A 65 25.77 -5.71 -11.79
CA ASN A 65 25.34 -6.96 -11.17
C ASN A 65 24.21 -7.72 -11.91
N LYS A 66 24.17 -7.67 -13.26
CA LYS A 66 23.02 -8.09 -14.09
C LYS A 66 22.40 -9.43 -13.71
N ARG A 67 23.24 -10.42 -13.33
CA ARG A 67 22.76 -11.76 -12.99
C ARG A 67 22.05 -11.80 -11.64
N GLU A 68 22.54 -11.07 -10.65
CA GLU A 68 21.98 -11.01 -9.31
C GLU A 68 20.73 -10.13 -9.30
N ASN A 69 20.82 -8.94 -9.89
CA ASN A 69 19.70 -8.02 -9.98
C ASN A 69 18.53 -8.64 -10.75
N LYS A 70 18.76 -9.44 -11.80
CA LYS A 70 17.69 -10.20 -12.47
C LYS A 70 16.99 -11.22 -11.58
N LYS A 71 17.72 -11.83 -10.62
CA LYS A 71 17.11 -12.78 -9.67
C LYS A 71 16.26 -12.02 -8.66
N GLN A 72 16.82 -10.96 -8.07
CA GLN A 72 16.11 -10.09 -7.13
C GLN A 72 14.86 -9.49 -7.78
N LEU A 73 14.98 -8.94 -8.99
CA LEU A 73 13.86 -8.40 -9.76
C LEU A 73 12.71 -9.39 -9.91
N ASN A 74 13.02 -10.67 -10.16
CA ASN A 74 12.00 -11.71 -10.27
C ASN A 74 11.36 -12.07 -8.92
N CYS A 75 12.08 -11.93 -7.80
CA CYS A 75 11.51 -12.09 -6.46
C CYS A 75 10.62 -10.90 -6.12
N SER A 76 11.14 -9.68 -6.23
CA SER A 76 10.42 -8.44 -5.92
C SER A 76 9.14 -8.31 -6.77
N LYS A 77 9.16 -8.68 -8.06
CA LYS A 77 7.95 -8.74 -8.91
C LYS A 77 6.90 -9.75 -8.44
N LYS A 78 7.32 -10.89 -7.88
CA LYS A 78 6.38 -11.88 -7.33
C LYS A 78 5.76 -11.38 -6.03
N ASP A 79 6.55 -10.74 -5.19
CA ASP A 79 6.07 -10.22 -3.91
C ASP A 79 5.17 -8.99 -4.11
N LEU A 80 5.51 -8.11 -5.05
CA LEU A 80 4.64 -7.03 -5.52
C LEU A 80 3.28 -7.58 -5.96
N LYS A 81 3.27 -8.60 -6.83
CA LYS A 81 2.03 -9.21 -7.30
C LYS A 81 1.19 -9.79 -6.15
N LYS A 82 1.81 -10.45 -5.17
CA LYS A 82 1.08 -10.99 -4.01
C LYS A 82 0.46 -9.87 -3.17
N LEU A 83 1.18 -8.76 -2.99
CA LEU A 83 0.68 -7.61 -2.24
C LEU A 83 -0.42 -6.88 -2.98
N GLU A 84 -0.30 -6.70 -4.30
CA GLU A 84 -1.36 -6.16 -5.14
C GLU A 84 -2.60 -7.07 -5.10
N ASP A 85 -2.44 -8.39 -5.24
CA ASP A 85 -3.55 -9.35 -5.12
C ASP A 85 -4.19 -9.30 -3.71
N LYS A 86 -3.39 -9.15 -2.65
CA LYS A 86 -3.88 -8.98 -1.27
C LYS A 86 -4.65 -7.67 -1.10
N TYR A 87 -4.13 -6.57 -1.61
CA TYR A 87 -4.80 -5.27 -1.55
C TYR A 87 -6.10 -5.29 -2.36
N ILE A 88 -6.08 -5.81 -3.58
CA ILE A 88 -7.25 -5.95 -4.45
C ILE A 88 -8.30 -6.82 -3.77
N SER A 89 -7.95 -8.02 -3.29
CA SER A 89 -8.92 -8.90 -2.62
C SER A 89 -9.55 -8.25 -1.38
N ARG A 90 -8.83 -7.38 -0.68
CA ARG A 90 -9.37 -6.61 0.44
C ARG A 90 -10.37 -5.54 0.00
N VAL A 91 -10.10 -4.84 -1.09
CA VAL A 91 -10.91 -3.71 -1.57
C VAL A 91 -12.08 -4.15 -2.46
N SER A 92 -11.97 -5.30 -3.13
CA SER A 92 -12.99 -5.84 -4.05
C SER A 92 -13.92 -6.89 -3.42
N GLY A 93 -13.82 -7.10 -2.10
CA GLY A 93 -14.66 -8.04 -1.35
C GLY A 93 -16.08 -7.56 -1.01
N PHE A 94 -16.55 -6.46 -1.64
CA PHE A 94 -17.87 -5.85 -1.43
C PHE A 94 -18.75 -5.93 -2.68
#